data_AF-A0A7W1LY78-F1
#
_entry.id   AF-A0A7W1LY78-F1
#
_cell.length_a   1.000
_cell.length_b   1.000
_cell.length_c   1.000
_cell.angle_alpha   90.00
_cell.angle_beta   90.00
_cell.angle_gamma   90.00
#
_symmetry.space_group_name_H-M   'P 1'
#
loop_
_entity.id
_entity.type
_entity.pdbx_description
1 polymer ?
#
loop_
_entity_poly.entity_id
_entity_poly.type
_entity_poly.pdbx_seq_one_letter_code
_entity_poly.pdbx_strand_id
1 'polypeptide(L)'
;RERVFERLSKGGFPDFASDTVVSDVWTPDRIARDYLMPGGAIYGTHSHGWRRAFFRPPNKHPRIGGLYHVGGSSHPGGGTPTVLLSARITSELIERYEP
;
A
#
# COMPACT_ATOMS: atom_id res chain seq x y z
N ARG A 1 10.81 19.66 3.83
CA ARG A 1 9.94 20.63 3.13
C ARG A 1 10.76 21.60 2.28
N GLU A 2 11.64 22.39 2.87
CA GLU A 2 12.51 23.36 2.15
C GLU A 2 13.24 22.76 0.94
N ARG A 3 13.88 21.60 1.12
CA ARG A 3 14.54 20.87 0.03
C ARG A 3 13.62 20.52 -1.15
N VAL A 4 12.33 20.29 -0.91
CA VAL A 4 11.34 20.02 -1.98
C VAL A 4 11.02 21.32 -2.72
N PHE A 5 10.83 22.42 -1.99
CA PHE A 5 10.55 23.73 -2.59
C PHE A 5 11.72 24.24 -3.41
N GLU A 6 12.95 24.09 -2.91
CA GLU A 6 14.16 24.44 -3.65
C GLU A 6 14.27 23.64 -4.97
N ARG A 7 13.94 22.35 -4.94
CA ARG A 7 13.92 21.51 -6.15
C ARG A 7 12.85 21.93 -7.14
N LEU A 8 11.65 22.26 -6.66
CA LEU A 8 10.55 22.73 -7.51
C LEU A 8 10.87 24.07 -8.17
N SER A 9 11.45 25.01 -7.41
CA SER A 9 11.92 26.30 -7.93
C SER A 9 12.96 26.11 -9.03
N LYS A 10 13.99 25.29 -8.80
CA LYS A 10 14.99 24.90 -9.82
C LYS A 10 14.39 24.13 -11.01
N GLY A 11 13.25 23.48 -10.82
CA GLY A 11 12.52 22.71 -11.84
C GLY A 11 11.52 23.51 -12.67
N GLY A 12 11.47 24.84 -12.51
CA GLY A 12 10.58 25.72 -13.28
C GLY A 12 9.33 26.21 -12.54
N PHE A 13 9.24 26.00 -11.22
CA PHE A 13 8.13 26.48 -10.39
C PHE A 13 8.63 27.44 -9.30
N PRO A 14 9.16 28.63 -9.66
CA PRO A 14 9.82 29.54 -8.71
C PRO A 14 8.89 30.05 -7.62
N ASP A 15 7.62 30.27 -7.95
CA ASP A 15 6.62 30.87 -7.05
C ASP A 15 5.82 29.83 -6.26
N PHE A 16 6.19 28.54 -6.35
CA PHE A 16 5.45 27.45 -5.69
C PHE A 16 5.24 27.69 -4.19
N ALA A 17 6.24 28.26 -3.51
CA ALA A 17 6.15 28.56 -2.09
C ALA A 17 5.21 29.73 -1.78
N SER A 18 5.23 30.80 -2.59
CA SER A 18 4.39 31.99 -2.41
C SER A 18 2.94 31.75 -2.82
N ASP A 19 2.70 30.87 -3.79
CA ASP A 19 1.36 30.54 -4.29
C ASP A 19 0.64 29.47 -3.45
N THR A 20 1.35 28.86 -2.49
CA THR A 20 0.77 27.81 -1.64
C THR A 20 -0.22 28.40 -0.64
N VAL A 21 -1.52 28.16 -0.85
CA VAL A 21 -2.61 28.57 0.07
C VAL A 21 -2.82 27.56 1.21
N VAL A 22 -2.66 26.26 0.92
CA VAL A 22 -2.87 25.17 1.88
C VAL A 22 -1.71 24.19 1.78
N SER A 23 -1.27 23.66 2.92
CA SER A 23 -0.24 22.63 2.98
C SER A 23 -0.59 21.61 4.06
N ASP A 24 -0.57 20.33 3.68
CA ASP A 24 -0.64 19.21 4.61
C ASP A 24 0.56 18.28 4.39
N VAL A 25 1.07 17.70 5.47
CA VAL A 25 2.27 16.85 5.44
C VAL A 25 1.90 15.45 5.93
N TRP A 26 2.18 14.48 5.06
CA TRP A 26 1.97 13.06 5.33
C TRP A 26 3.32 12.38 5.51
N THR A 27 3.63 12.02 6.75
CA THR A 27 4.85 11.28 7.10
C THR A 27 4.58 9.77 7.13
N PRO A 28 5.62 8.92 7.02
CA PRO A 28 5.47 7.49 7.23
C PRO A 28 4.81 7.14 8.58
N ASP A 29 5.14 7.86 9.66
CA ASP A 29 4.53 7.64 10.98
C ASP A 29 3.03 7.93 10.99
N ARG A 30 2.62 9.00 10.27
CA ARG A 30 1.20 9.32 10.09
C ARG A 30 0.50 8.21 9.33
N ILE A 31 1.07 7.75 8.21
CA ILE A 31 0.50 6.64 7.43
C ILE A 31 0.40 5.37 8.28
N ALA A 32 1.42 5.09 9.10
CA ALA A 32 1.44 3.91 9.97
C ALA A 32 0.32 3.93 11.00
N ARG A 33 0.07 5.09 11.61
CA ARG A 33 -0.99 5.27 12.58
C ARG A 33 -2.38 5.29 11.92
N ASP A 34 -2.54 6.08 10.86
CA ASP A 34 -3.84 6.37 10.26
C ASP A 34 -4.37 5.19 9.42
N TYR A 35 -3.47 4.37 8.84
CA TYR A 35 -3.84 3.24 7.98
C TYR A 35 -3.36 1.87 8.47
N LEU A 36 -2.84 1.79 9.71
CA LEU A 36 -2.32 0.55 10.29
C LEU A 36 -1.24 -0.12 9.41
N MET A 37 -0.39 0.70 8.78
CA MET A 37 0.66 0.25 7.87
C MET A 37 2.03 0.28 8.56
N PRO A 38 2.61 -0.85 8.98
CA PRO A 38 3.89 -0.85 9.69
C PRO A 38 4.97 -0.08 8.94
N GLY A 39 5.60 0.88 9.61
CA GLY A 39 6.64 1.74 9.03
C GLY A 39 6.16 2.70 7.93
N GLY A 40 4.85 2.89 7.76
CA GLY A 40 4.27 3.74 6.72
C GLY A 40 4.31 3.12 5.33
N ALA A 41 4.42 1.79 5.23
CA ALA A 41 4.55 1.08 3.96
C ALA A 41 3.27 1.20 3.11
N ILE A 42 3.39 1.81 1.93
CA ILE A 42 2.25 2.02 1.01
C ILE A 42 1.98 0.82 0.07
N TYR A 43 2.89 -0.16 0.02
CA TYR A 43 2.79 -1.35 -0.85
C TYR A 43 2.90 -2.68 -0.08
N GLY A 44 2.67 -2.64 1.23
CA GLY A 44 2.90 -3.79 2.11
C GLY A 44 4.38 -4.17 2.17
N THR A 45 4.66 -5.46 2.37
CA THR A 45 6.04 -5.96 2.53
C THR A 45 6.91 -5.68 1.31
N HIS A 46 8.13 -5.22 1.58
CA HIS A 46 9.09 -4.80 0.57
C HIS A 46 9.36 -5.88 -0.49
N SER A 47 9.35 -5.48 -1.77
CA SER A 47 9.48 -6.39 -2.91
C SER A 47 10.91 -6.50 -3.46
N HIS A 48 11.94 -6.05 -2.73
CA HIS A 48 13.31 -6.19 -3.21
C HIS A 48 13.70 -7.67 -3.24
N GLY A 49 13.87 -8.19 -4.45
CA GLY A 49 14.11 -9.60 -4.75
C GLY A 49 12.82 -10.35 -5.12
N TRP A 50 12.86 -11.01 -6.28
CA TRP A 50 11.76 -11.81 -6.86
C TRP A 50 11.11 -12.81 -5.88
N ARG A 51 11.89 -13.37 -4.95
CA ARG A 51 11.41 -14.34 -3.95
C ARG A 51 10.44 -13.72 -2.93
N ARG A 52 10.51 -12.41 -2.66
CA ARG A 52 9.66 -11.75 -1.65
C ARG A 52 8.23 -11.50 -2.09
N ALA A 53 7.97 -11.50 -3.40
CA ALA A 53 6.61 -11.52 -3.91
C ALA A 53 5.86 -12.82 -3.57
N PHE A 54 6.58 -13.93 -3.39
CA PHE A 54 6.02 -15.25 -3.04
C PHE A 54 5.86 -15.46 -1.53
N PHE A 55 6.41 -14.59 -0.67
CA PHE A 55 6.26 -14.66 0.79
C PHE A 55 5.05 -13.88 1.31
N ARG A 56 4.19 -13.36 0.42
CA ARG A 56 2.95 -12.71 0.83
C ARG A 56 1.99 -13.75 1.41
N PRO A 57 1.25 -13.43 2.49
CA PRO A 57 0.20 -14.29 3.00
C PRO A 57 -0.79 -14.67 1.87
N PRO A 58 -1.14 -15.97 1.74
CA PRO A 58 -2.16 -16.40 0.79
C PRO A 58 -3.53 -15.85 1.20
N ASN A 59 -4.42 -15.72 0.21
CA ASN A 59 -5.77 -15.19 0.41
C ASN A 59 -6.64 -16.05 1.33
N LYS A 60 -6.44 -17.37 1.39
CA LYS A 60 -7.07 -18.27 2.38
C LYS A 60 -6.01 -18.74 3.37
N HIS A 61 -6.30 -18.66 4.67
CA HIS A 61 -5.35 -19.10 5.69
C HIS A 61 -5.16 -20.63 5.63
N PRO A 62 -3.93 -21.16 5.64
CA PRO A 62 -3.67 -22.58 5.40
C PRO A 62 -4.10 -23.50 6.56
N ARG A 63 -4.29 -22.96 7.78
CA ARG A 63 -4.56 -23.75 9.00
C ARG A 63 -5.84 -23.38 9.73
N ILE A 64 -6.44 -22.23 9.43
CA ILE A 64 -7.60 -21.70 10.16
C ILE A 64 -8.74 -21.64 9.15
N GLY A 65 -9.78 -22.44 9.36
CA GLY A 65 -10.98 -22.43 8.52
C GLY A 65 -11.72 -21.11 8.64
N GLY A 66 -12.38 -20.65 7.56
CA GLY A 66 -13.11 -19.38 7.54
C GLY A 66 -12.24 -18.10 7.60
N LEU A 67 -10.90 -18.20 7.70
CA LEU A 67 -10.01 -17.04 7.76
C LEU A 67 -9.39 -16.72 6.39
N TYR A 68 -9.58 -15.48 5.94
CA TYR A 68 -9.10 -14.98 4.66
C TYR A 68 -8.31 -13.68 4.82
N HIS A 69 -7.32 -13.46 3.95
CA HIS A 69 -6.59 -12.22 3.84
C HIS A 69 -6.87 -11.57 2.49
N VAL A 70 -7.01 -10.25 2.46
CA VAL A 70 -7.30 -9.48 1.25
C VAL A 70 -6.61 -8.12 1.33
N GLY A 71 -6.09 -7.65 0.21
CA GLY A 71 -5.52 -6.30 0.07
C GLY A 71 -4.03 -6.30 -0.23
N GLY A 72 -3.40 -5.13 -0.07
CA GLY A 72 -2.07 -4.86 -0.62
C GLY A 72 -0.92 -5.59 0.07
N SER A 73 -1.15 -6.09 1.27
CA SER A 73 -0.19 -6.89 2.04
C SER A 73 -0.36 -8.39 1.83
N SER A 74 -1.39 -8.82 1.10
CA SER A 74 -1.69 -10.21 0.75
C SER A 74 -1.35 -10.50 -0.71
N HIS A 75 -1.41 -11.75 -1.12
CA HIS A 75 -1.31 -12.09 -2.54
C HIS A 75 -2.42 -11.37 -3.35
N PRO A 76 -2.12 -10.82 -4.55
CA PRO A 76 -0.83 -10.80 -5.24
C PRO A 76 0.13 -9.69 -4.81
N GLY A 77 -0.34 -8.61 -4.19
CA GLY A 77 0.50 -7.55 -3.61
C GLY A 77 -0.15 -6.17 -3.60
N GLY A 78 0.67 -5.15 -3.34
CA GLY A 78 0.23 -3.75 -3.22
C GLY A 78 0.03 -3.06 -4.57
N GLY A 79 -0.77 -1.99 -4.55
CA GLY A 79 -1.19 -1.21 -5.73
C GLY A 79 -2.67 -1.43 -6.05
N THR A 80 -3.35 -0.42 -6.60
CA THR A 80 -4.80 -0.50 -6.85
C THR A 80 -5.22 -1.72 -7.69
N PRO A 81 -4.54 -2.05 -8.82
CA PRO A 81 -4.94 -3.20 -9.62
C PRO A 81 -4.79 -4.53 -8.87
N THR A 82 -3.68 -4.72 -8.15
CA THR A 82 -3.37 -5.96 -7.41
C THR A 82 -4.22 -6.12 -6.17
N VAL A 83 -4.60 -5.03 -5.50
CA VAL A 83 -5.60 -5.04 -4.41
C VAL A 83 -6.95 -5.52 -4.92
N LEU A 84 -7.42 -5.03 -6.08
CA LEU A 84 -8.67 -5.49 -6.68
C LEU A 84 -8.60 -6.97 -7.09
N LEU A 85 -7.46 -7.42 -7.62
CA LEU A 85 -7.24 -8.85 -7.90
C LEU A 85 -7.23 -9.69 -6.61
N SER A 86 -6.61 -9.19 -5.54
CA SER A 86 -6.64 -9.84 -4.22
C SER A 86 -8.08 -10.06 -3.76
N ALA A 87 -8.92 -9.03 -3.88
CA ALA A 87 -10.34 -9.12 -3.54
C ALA A 87 -11.08 -10.16 -4.37
N ARG A 88 -10.88 -10.16 -5.70
CA ARG A 88 -11.47 -11.16 -6.60
C ARG A 88 -11.08 -12.59 -6.22
N ILE A 89 -9.78 -12.85 -6.02
CA ILE A 89 -9.28 -14.18 -5.64
C ILE A 89 -9.88 -14.61 -4.30
N THR A 90 -9.91 -13.71 -3.30
CA THR A 90 -10.50 -14.01 -2.00
C THR A 90 -11.98 -14.37 -2.13
N SER A 91 -12.78 -13.62 -2.90
CA SER A 91 -14.19 -13.91 -3.12
C SER A 91 -14.39 -15.28 -3.78
N GLU A 92 -13.65 -15.60 -4.84
CA GLU A 92 -13.72 -16.90 -5.52
C GLU A 92 -13.34 -18.06 -4.57
N LEU A 93 -12.42 -17.84 -3.62
CA LEU A 93 -12.06 -18.84 -2.61
C LEU A 93 -13.12 -18.97 -1.50
N ILE A 94 -13.84 -17.90 -1.16
CA ILE A 94 -14.96 -17.98 -0.21
C ILE A 94 -16.09 -18.80 -0.83
N GLU A 95 -16.51 -18.47 -2.06
CA GLU A 95 -17.55 -19.20 -2.81
C GLU A 95 -17.23 -20.70 -2.94
N ARG A 96 -15.95 -21.05 -3.10
CA ARG A 96 -15.52 -22.44 -3.25
C ARG A 96 -15.55 -23.24 -1.96
N TYR A 97 -15.21 -22.64 -0.82
CA TYR A 97 -14.91 -23.36 0.41
C TYR A 97 -15.91 -23.13 1.55
N GLU A 98 -16.78 -22.12 1.45
CA GLU A 98 -17.78 -21.76 2.46
C GLU A 98 -19.19 -21.70 1.80
N PRO A 99 -19.78 -22.86 1.46
CA PRO A 99 -21.06 -22.96 0.74
C PRO A 99 -22.30 -22.64 1.60
#